data_AF-A0A1H8Y5U2-F1
#
_entry.id   AF-A0A1H8Y5U2-F1
#
_cell.length_a   1.000
_cell.length_b   1.000
_cell.length_c   1.000
_cell.angle_alpha   90.00
_cell.angle_beta   90.00
_cell.angle_gamma   90.00
#
_symmetry.space_group_name_H-M   'P 1'
#
loop_
_entity.id
_entity.type
_entity.pdbx_description
1 polymer ?
#
loop_
_entity_poly.entity_id
_entity_poly.type
_entity_poly.pdbx_seq_one_letter_code
_entity_poly.pdbx_strand_id
1 'polypeptide(L)'
;MHVTWQSRQGVGRSSNNDAAAVGYTEYGVVAVVVDAAEDGDGAAFAQHWARSIVIATQESSSPVDRDSLRALINAEQDRLRSKFSIEKAAYCCVFVDLRVLQMEVLYAGDCQLGILKTDESVTWITVPHTLSRQAELLGISAPVDARHVLTRCLKVHRAHVPESCSVTYAHPDRLIVCTDGHWYKTHAAQDAIADGSDDASVLTLQFGGRTQYVESDCENFFPCGPLE
;
A
#
# COMPACT_ATOMS: atom_id res chain seq x y z
N MET A 1 -5.99 -6.53 15.56
CA MET A 1 -5.24 -7.30 14.55
C MET A 1 -3.77 -7.22 14.91
N HIS A 2 -3.04 -8.31 14.72
CA HIS A 2 -1.60 -8.31 14.83
C HIS A 2 -1.04 -7.65 13.57
N VAL A 3 -0.27 -6.59 13.75
CA VAL A 3 0.30 -5.78 12.66
C VAL A 3 1.81 -5.97 12.66
N THR A 4 2.35 -6.35 11.51
CA THR A 4 3.80 -6.47 11.30
C THR A 4 4.19 -5.55 10.17
N TRP A 5 5.15 -4.65 10.39
CA TRP A 5 5.79 -3.87 9.33
C TRP A 5 7.26 -4.25 9.24
N GLN A 6 7.69 -4.62 8.04
CA GLN A 6 9.09 -4.83 7.70
C GLN A 6 9.43 -3.92 6.53
N SER A 7 10.47 -3.12 6.68
CA SER A 7 10.89 -2.18 5.64
C SER A 7 12.41 -2.02 5.64
N ARG A 8 13.00 -1.94 4.46
CA ARG A 8 14.43 -1.71 4.29
C ARG A 8 14.67 -0.79 3.12
N GLN A 9 15.57 0.17 3.30
CA GLN A 9 16.12 1.00 2.26
C GLN A 9 16.97 0.15 1.32
N GLY A 10 16.81 0.38 0.02
CA GLY A 10 17.67 -0.21 -0.99
C GLY A 10 19.08 0.40 -0.98
N VAL A 11 20.11 -0.39 -1.26
CA VAL A 11 21.49 0.11 -1.36
C VAL A 11 21.70 1.10 -2.51
N GLY A 12 20.77 1.11 -3.48
CA GLY A 12 20.74 2.04 -4.60
C GLY A 12 19.92 3.30 -4.34
N ARG A 13 19.26 3.41 -3.18
CA ARG A 13 18.37 4.52 -2.82
C ARG A 13 19.04 5.50 -1.89
N SER A 14 18.71 6.78 -2.05
CA SER A 14 19.21 7.85 -1.18
C SER A 14 18.43 7.97 0.14
N SER A 15 17.17 7.55 0.14
CA SER A 15 16.28 7.46 1.29
C SER A 15 15.26 6.35 1.06
N ASN A 16 14.74 5.78 2.15
CA ASN A 16 13.58 4.88 2.10
C ASN A 16 12.31 5.71 1.89
N ASN A 17 11.72 5.61 0.71
CA ASN A 17 10.51 6.36 0.33
C ASN A 17 9.22 5.53 0.48
N ASP A 18 9.32 4.35 1.09
CA ASP A 18 8.16 3.58 1.51
C ASP A 18 7.64 4.09 2.84
N ALA A 19 6.33 4.07 3.02
CA ALA A 19 5.70 4.32 4.32
C ALA A 19 4.43 3.49 4.51
N ALA A 20 4.10 3.21 5.77
CA ALA A 20 2.84 2.59 6.13
C ALA A 20 2.17 3.28 7.32
N ALA A 21 0.83 3.30 7.32
CA ALA A 21 0.04 3.73 8.45
C ALA A 21 -1.09 2.73 8.71
N VAL A 22 -1.42 2.53 9.98
CA VAL A 22 -2.53 1.67 10.40
C VAL A 22 -3.34 2.38 11.48
N GLY A 23 -4.68 2.34 11.34
CA GLY A 23 -5.59 2.89 12.33
C GLY A 23 -6.78 1.98 12.58
N TYR A 24 -7.34 2.11 13.77
CA TYR A 24 -8.54 1.38 14.18
C TYR A 24 -9.74 2.31 14.19
N THR A 25 -10.86 1.81 13.68
CA THR A 25 -12.19 2.41 13.77
C THR A 25 -13.04 1.58 14.74
N GLU A 26 -14.29 1.99 14.97
CA GLU A 26 -15.24 1.18 15.75
C GLU A 26 -15.47 -0.21 15.14
N TYR A 27 -15.47 -0.31 13.80
CA TYR A 27 -15.90 -1.52 13.08
C TYR A 27 -14.78 -2.28 12.40
N GLY A 28 -13.59 -1.68 12.29
CA GLY A 28 -12.57 -2.20 11.40
C GLY A 28 -11.18 -1.64 11.61
N VAL A 29 -10.27 -2.11 10.77
CA VAL A 29 -8.91 -1.57 10.64
C VAL A 29 -8.76 -0.93 9.26
N VAL A 30 -8.09 0.22 9.20
CA VAL A 30 -7.61 0.82 7.96
C VAL A 30 -6.09 0.73 7.93
N ALA A 31 -5.54 0.36 6.80
CA ALA A 31 -4.11 0.27 6.56
C ALA A 31 -3.79 0.88 5.20
N VAL A 32 -2.70 1.65 5.14
CA VAL A 32 -2.22 2.26 3.90
C VAL A 32 -0.73 2.01 3.79
N VAL A 33 -0.31 1.46 2.65
CA VAL A 33 1.11 1.37 2.25
C VAL A 33 1.31 2.27 1.05
N VAL A 34 2.42 3.00 1.05
CA VAL A 34 2.78 4.00 0.04
C VAL A 34 4.23 3.78 -0.36
N ASP A 35 4.50 3.90 -1.64
CA ASP A 35 5.82 3.88 -2.27
C ASP A 35 5.93 5.15 -3.10
N ALA A 36 6.72 6.11 -2.63
CA ALA A 36 6.90 7.38 -3.31
C ALA A 36 8.16 7.39 -4.17
N ALA A 37 8.08 8.07 -5.32
CA ALA A 37 9.25 8.32 -6.12
C ALA A 37 10.26 9.23 -5.40
N GLU A 38 11.54 9.10 -5.75
CA GLU A 38 12.62 9.96 -5.25
C GLU A 38 12.52 11.44 -5.67
N ASP A 39 11.64 11.76 -6.63
CA ASP A 39 11.44 13.15 -7.08
C ASP A 39 10.83 14.01 -5.96
N GLY A 40 11.57 15.01 -5.47
CA GLY A 40 11.10 15.91 -4.42
C GLY A 40 11.36 15.34 -3.01
N ASP A 41 10.41 15.52 -2.10
CA ASP A 41 10.48 14.93 -0.75
C ASP A 41 9.60 13.66 -0.67
N GLY A 42 10.06 12.60 -1.35
CA GLY A 42 9.34 11.34 -1.48
C GLY A 42 8.99 10.70 -0.14
N ALA A 43 9.97 10.62 0.78
CA ALA A 43 9.75 10.09 2.13
C ALA A 43 8.66 10.89 2.88
N ALA A 44 8.76 12.22 2.97
CA ALA A 44 7.73 13.01 3.66
C ALA A 44 6.36 12.88 2.97
N PHE A 45 6.33 12.76 1.64
CA PHE A 45 5.11 12.56 0.89
C PHE A 45 4.44 11.22 1.19
N ALA A 46 5.20 10.11 1.18
CA ALA A 46 4.71 8.78 1.51
C ALA A 46 4.14 8.73 2.93
N GLN A 47 4.89 9.27 3.90
CA GLN A 47 4.46 9.35 5.29
C GLN A 47 3.19 10.19 5.44
N HIS A 48 3.13 11.36 4.78
CA HIS A 48 1.96 12.22 4.83
C HIS A 48 0.72 11.53 4.27
N TRP A 49 0.85 10.93 3.09
CA TRP A 49 -0.26 10.29 2.40
C TRP A 49 -0.82 9.10 3.18
N ALA A 50 0.06 8.24 3.71
CA ALA A 50 -0.35 7.11 4.52
C ALA A 50 -1.16 7.57 5.75
N ARG A 51 -0.62 8.56 6.47
CA ARG A 51 -1.22 9.06 7.72
C ARG A 51 -2.53 9.80 7.48
N SER A 52 -2.60 10.66 6.46
CA SER A 52 -3.78 11.49 6.21
C SER A 52 -5.01 10.65 5.91
N ILE A 53 -4.87 9.58 5.10
CA ILE A 53 -5.98 8.68 4.80
C ILE A 53 -6.45 7.94 6.06
N VAL A 54 -5.51 7.43 6.86
CA VAL A 54 -5.85 6.71 8.10
C VAL A 54 -6.58 7.63 9.08
N ILE A 55 -6.06 8.83 9.32
CA ILE A 55 -6.66 9.82 10.21
C ILE A 55 -8.06 10.20 9.72
N ALA A 56 -8.20 10.55 8.44
CA ALA A 56 -9.49 10.92 7.86
C ALA A 56 -10.52 9.78 7.96
N THR A 57 -10.07 8.53 7.84
CA THR A 57 -10.92 7.35 8.01
C THR A 57 -11.37 7.16 9.46
N GLN A 58 -10.49 7.44 10.44
CA GLN A 58 -10.82 7.37 11.87
C GLN A 58 -11.75 8.50 12.33
N GLU A 59 -11.64 9.68 11.72
CA GLU A 59 -12.50 10.83 11.98
C GLU A 59 -13.87 10.71 11.29
N SER A 60 -14.01 9.78 10.33
CA SER A 60 -15.29 9.52 9.66
C SER A 60 -16.33 8.99 10.66
N SER A 61 -17.46 9.68 10.74
CA SER A 61 -18.60 9.28 11.59
C SER A 61 -19.50 8.23 10.93
N SER A 62 -19.29 7.95 9.65
CA SER A 62 -20.10 7.00 8.87
C SER A 62 -19.37 5.67 8.70
N PRO A 63 -20.11 4.55 8.59
CA PRO A 63 -19.54 3.27 8.20
C PRO A 63 -18.68 3.43 6.94
N VAL A 64 -17.49 2.84 6.97
CA VAL A 64 -16.56 2.90 5.85
C VAL A 64 -16.96 1.82 4.85
N ASP A 65 -17.38 2.28 3.68
CA ASP A 65 -17.58 1.49 2.47
C ASP A 65 -16.66 2.00 1.37
N ARG A 66 -16.75 1.39 0.19
CA ARG A 66 -15.90 1.75 -0.95
C ARG A 66 -16.01 3.21 -1.35
N ASP A 67 -17.22 3.76 -1.35
CA ASP A 67 -17.49 5.09 -1.91
C ASP A 67 -17.14 6.20 -0.92
N SER A 68 -17.41 5.99 0.37
CA SER A 68 -16.93 6.85 1.44
C SER A 68 -15.40 6.84 1.52
N LEU A 69 -14.73 5.68 1.41
CA LEU A 69 -13.27 5.61 1.38
C LEU A 69 -12.69 6.31 0.15
N ARG A 70 -13.33 6.19 -1.01
CA ARG A 70 -12.98 6.95 -2.23
C ARG A 70 -13.12 8.45 -2.03
N ALA A 71 -14.22 8.89 -1.40
CA ALA A 71 -14.46 10.30 -1.12
C ALA A 71 -13.40 10.88 -0.19
N LEU A 72 -13.01 10.13 0.86
CA LEU A 72 -11.92 10.50 1.77
C LEU A 72 -10.58 10.63 1.03
N ILE A 73 -10.22 9.63 0.22
CA ILE A 73 -8.98 9.66 -0.57
C ILE A 73 -8.95 10.86 -1.53
N ASN A 74 -10.06 11.15 -2.22
CA ASN A 74 -10.15 12.30 -3.11
C ASN A 74 -10.00 13.63 -2.35
N ALA A 75 -10.63 13.75 -1.18
CA ALA A 75 -10.53 14.93 -0.33
C ALA A 75 -9.10 15.15 0.18
N GLU A 76 -8.38 14.09 0.57
CA GLU A 76 -6.96 14.19 0.94
C GLU A 76 -6.09 14.54 -0.27
N GLN A 77 -6.39 14.00 -1.46
CA GLN A 77 -5.64 14.34 -2.67
C GLN A 77 -5.72 15.84 -2.97
N ASP A 78 -6.91 16.44 -2.85
CA ASP A 78 -7.10 17.87 -3.09
C ASP A 78 -6.24 18.75 -2.17
N ARG A 79 -5.92 18.27 -0.97
CA ARG A 79 -5.09 18.99 0.01
C ARG A 79 -3.60 18.89 -0.28
N LEU A 80 -3.15 17.91 -1.07
CA LEU A 80 -1.72 17.68 -1.36
C LEU A 80 -1.05 18.90 -2.00
N ARG A 81 -1.76 19.62 -2.88
CA ARG A 81 -1.22 20.78 -3.63
C ARG A 81 -0.74 21.93 -2.75
N SER A 82 -1.20 21.98 -1.50
CA SER A 82 -0.77 23.00 -0.54
C SER A 82 0.54 22.66 0.17
N LYS A 83 0.99 21.41 0.09
CA LYS A 83 2.15 20.87 0.85
C LYS A 83 3.26 20.32 -0.04
N PHE A 84 2.91 19.77 -1.19
CA PHE A 84 3.80 19.09 -2.12
C PHE A 84 3.68 19.70 -3.50
N SER A 85 4.68 19.49 -4.36
CA SER A 85 4.79 20.17 -5.66
C SER A 85 4.99 19.23 -6.83
N ILE A 86 5.82 18.19 -6.70
CA ILE A 86 6.21 17.34 -7.83
C ILE A 86 6.05 15.85 -7.54
N GLU A 87 5.79 15.52 -6.28
CA GLU A 87 5.79 14.17 -5.75
C GLU A 87 4.70 13.30 -6.39
N LYS A 88 5.02 12.02 -6.49
CA LYS A 88 4.15 10.97 -7.05
C LYS A 88 4.39 9.69 -6.29
N ALA A 89 3.36 8.86 -6.16
CA ALA A 89 3.45 7.62 -5.40
C ALA A 89 2.55 6.52 -5.95
N ALA A 90 2.98 5.28 -5.78
CA ALA A 90 2.09 4.14 -5.69
C ALA A 90 1.55 4.03 -4.27
N TYR A 91 0.34 3.51 -4.11
CA TYR A 91 -0.23 3.19 -2.80
C TYR A 91 -1.29 2.12 -2.89
N CYS A 92 -1.51 1.44 -1.76
CA CYS A 92 -2.63 0.55 -1.54
C CYS A 92 -3.25 0.86 -0.17
N CYS A 93 -4.52 1.25 -0.18
CA CYS A 93 -5.35 1.46 1.00
C CYS A 93 -6.31 0.30 1.15
N VAL A 94 -6.37 -0.28 2.36
CA VAL A 94 -7.23 -1.40 2.70
C VAL A 94 -8.00 -1.06 3.97
N PHE A 95 -9.32 -1.11 3.88
CA PHE A 95 -10.20 -1.13 5.06
C PHE A 95 -10.76 -2.53 5.23
N VAL A 96 -10.68 -3.08 6.44
CA VAL A 96 -11.23 -4.40 6.79
C VAL A 96 -12.32 -4.21 7.83
N ASP A 97 -13.58 -4.50 7.47
CA ASP A 97 -14.67 -4.60 8.42
C ASP A 97 -14.55 -5.93 9.17
N LEU A 98 -14.23 -5.85 10.47
CA LEU A 98 -13.95 -7.03 11.30
C LEU A 98 -15.22 -7.78 11.72
N ARG A 99 -16.41 -7.22 11.48
CA ARG A 99 -17.70 -7.86 11.81
C ARG A 99 -18.13 -8.85 10.73
N VAL A 100 -17.86 -8.49 9.47
CA VAL A 100 -18.27 -9.27 8.29
C VAL A 100 -17.10 -9.82 7.47
N LEU A 101 -15.87 -9.49 7.87
CA LEU A 101 -14.62 -9.87 7.18
C LEU A 101 -14.63 -9.45 5.70
N GLN A 102 -15.21 -8.28 5.43
CA GLN A 102 -15.20 -7.68 4.10
C GLN A 102 -14.12 -6.61 4.04
N MET A 103 -13.37 -6.62 2.95
CA MET A 103 -12.32 -5.66 2.67
C MET A 103 -12.75 -4.73 1.55
N GLU A 104 -12.55 -3.44 1.76
CA GLU A 104 -12.60 -2.41 0.72
C GLU A 104 -11.19 -1.95 0.41
N VAL A 105 -10.80 -2.05 -0.86
CA VAL A 105 -9.44 -1.79 -1.31
C VAL A 105 -9.46 -0.69 -2.35
N LEU A 106 -8.61 0.31 -2.19
CA LEU A 106 -8.39 1.38 -3.16
C LEU A 106 -6.89 1.56 -3.38
N TYR A 107 -6.46 1.54 -4.63
CA TYR A 107 -5.04 1.52 -4.96
C TYR A 107 -4.72 2.21 -6.29
N ALA A 108 -3.48 2.69 -6.40
CA ALA A 108 -2.90 3.25 -7.61
C ALA A 108 -1.41 2.93 -7.65
N GLY A 109 -0.83 2.73 -8.84
CA GLY A 109 0.54 2.24 -8.96
C GLY A 109 0.63 0.74 -8.74
N ASP A 110 1.73 0.32 -8.16
CA ASP A 110 2.21 -1.06 -8.12
C ASP A 110 2.47 -1.59 -6.72
N CYS A 111 2.06 -0.89 -5.66
CA CYS A 111 1.85 -1.54 -4.37
C CYS A 111 0.80 -2.65 -4.54
N GLN A 112 1.06 -3.84 -4.00
CA GLN A 112 0.17 -4.99 -4.14
C GLN A 112 -0.43 -5.43 -2.80
N LEU A 113 -1.71 -5.81 -2.86
CA LEU A 113 -2.42 -6.55 -1.82
C LEU A 113 -2.51 -8.03 -2.20
N GLY A 114 -2.21 -8.91 -1.25
CA GLY A 114 -2.38 -10.35 -1.36
C GLY A 114 -2.94 -10.97 -0.09
N ILE A 115 -3.48 -12.18 -0.24
CA ILE A 115 -3.83 -13.07 0.86
C ILE A 115 -2.67 -14.07 1.03
N LEU A 116 -1.98 -13.98 2.15
CA LEU A 116 -0.91 -14.90 2.57
C LEU A 116 -1.52 -16.06 3.36
N LYS A 117 -1.52 -17.23 2.74
CA LYS A 117 -2.08 -18.46 3.30
C LYS A 117 -1.14 -19.07 4.35
N THR A 118 -1.63 -20.09 5.04
CA THR A 118 -0.88 -20.84 6.06
C THR A 118 0.30 -21.64 5.49
N ASP A 119 0.30 -21.94 4.19
CA ASP A 119 1.41 -22.58 3.48
C ASP A 119 2.45 -21.58 2.94
N GLU A 120 2.36 -20.31 3.37
CA GLU A 120 3.18 -19.18 2.90
C GLU A 120 2.99 -18.83 1.41
N SER A 121 1.99 -19.42 0.73
CA SER A 121 1.64 -19.00 -0.63
C SER A 121 0.82 -17.71 -0.61
N VAL A 122 1.06 -16.85 -1.60
CA VAL A 122 0.33 -15.59 -1.76
C VAL A 122 -0.65 -15.70 -2.92
N THR A 123 -1.92 -15.38 -2.64
CA THR A 123 -2.93 -15.11 -3.68
C THR A 123 -3.07 -13.61 -3.85
N TRP A 124 -2.51 -13.07 -4.94
CA TRP A 124 -2.57 -11.64 -5.24
C TRP A 124 -3.97 -11.20 -5.64
N ILE A 125 -4.43 -10.11 -5.05
CA ILE A 125 -5.77 -9.57 -5.22
C ILE A 125 -5.77 -8.39 -6.20
N THR A 126 -4.79 -7.50 -6.07
CA THR A 126 -4.68 -6.30 -6.90
C THR A 126 -3.75 -6.54 -8.09
N VAL A 127 -4.07 -5.88 -9.21
CA VAL A 127 -3.26 -5.92 -10.42
C VAL A 127 -2.38 -4.67 -10.46
N PRO A 128 -1.04 -4.77 -10.42
CA PRO A 128 -0.19 -3.60 -10.39
C PRO A 128 -0.32 -2.81 -11.69
N HIS A 129 -0.31 -1.48 -11.59
CA HIS A 129 -0.47 -0.58 -12.73
C HIS A 129 0.83 -0.34 -13.49
N THR A 130 1.68 -1.35 -13.67
CA THR A 130 2.92 -1.26 -14.44
C THR A 130 2.68 -1.51 -15.92
N LEU A 131 3.49 -0.93 -16.81
CA LEU A 131 3.40 -1.13 -18.25
C LEU A 131 3.59 -2.61 -18.61
N SER A 132 4.51 -3.30 -17.93
CA SER A 132 4.73 -4.74 -18.12
C SER A 132 3.47 -5.56 -17.82
N ARG A 133 2.80 -5.29 -16.70
CA ARG A 133 1.58 -6.02 -16.32
C ARG A 133 0.42 -5.73 -17.28
N GLN A 134 0.26 -4.47 -17.70
CA GLN A 134 -0.79 -4.12 -18.65
C GLN A 134 -0.56 -4.76 -20.02
N ALA A 135 0.69 -4.85 -20.49
CA ALA A 135 1.02 -5.54 -21.73
C ALA A 135 0.72 -7.05 -21.63
N GLU A 136 1.06 -7.69 -20.51
CA GLU A 136 0.77 -9.11 -20.27
C GLU A 136 -0.73 -9.40 -20.32
N LEU A 137 -1.57 -8.56 -19.69
CA LEU A 137 -3.02 -8.69 -19.72
C LEU A 137 -3.61 -8.55 -21.13
N LEU A 138 -2.92 -7.83 -22.01
CA LEU A 138 -3.28 -7.68 -23.42
C LEU A 138 -2.65 -8.76 -24.32
N GLY A 139 -1.83 -9.67 -23.77
CA GLY A 139 -1.09 -10.68 -24.53
C GLY A 139 0.03 -10.10 -25.41
N ILE A 140 0.57 -8.94 -25.03
CA ILE A 140 1.61 -8.21 -25.78
C ILE A 140 2.94 -8.31 -25.00
N SER A 141 4.06 -8.38 -25.73
CA SER A 141 5.39 -8.31 -25.14
C SER A 141 5.72 -6.89 -24.68
N ALA A 142 6.19 -6.74 -23.45
CA ALA A 142 6.65 -5.47 -22.90
C ALA A 142 8.17 -5.30 -23.09
N PRO A 143 8.67 -4.06 -23.21
CA PRO A 143 10.10 -3.77 -23.07
C PRO A 143 10.65 -4.28 -21.72
N VAL A 144 11.96 -4.55 -21.67
CA VAL A 144 12.64 -5.05 -20.46
C VAL A 144 12.46 -4.09 -19.27
N ASP A 145 12.53 -2.78 -19.51
CA ASP A 145 12.41 -1.77 -18.45
C ASP A 145 10.96 -1.38 -18.12
N ALA A 146 9.97 -2.01 -18.75
CA ALA A 146 8.55 -1.66 -18.58
C ALA A 146 8.00 -1.95 -17.18
N ARG A 147 8.73 -2.70 -16.35
CA ARG A 147 8.31 -2.99 -14.97
C ARG A 147 8.25 -1.73 -14.10
N HIS A 148 9.16 -0.80 -14.32
CA HIS A 148 9.29 0.43 -13.53
C HIS A 148 8.43 1.59 -14.06
N VAL A 149 7.65 1.33 -15.12
CA VAL A 149 6.85 2.35 -15.80
C VAL A 149 5.40 2.23 -15.32
N LEU A 150 4.99 3.13 -14.42
CA LEU A 150 3.61 3.20 -13.94
C LEU A 150 2.67 3.80 -14.99
N THR A 151 1.59 3.09 -15.28
CA THR A 151 0.46 3.52 -16.10
C THR A 151 -0.57 4.33 -15.30
N ARG A 152 -0.60 4.15 -13.98
CA ARG A 152 -1.39 4.93 -13.02
C ARG A 152 -0.61 5.11 -11.73
N CYS A 153 -0.68 6.29 -11.13
CA CYS A 153 -0.12 6.58 -9.81
C CYS A 153 -0.79 7.83 -9.24
N LEU A 154 -0.63 8.05 -7.94
CA LEU A 154 -0.96 9.31 -7.30
C LEU A 154 -0.02 10.41 -7.82
N LYS A 155 -0.58 11.56 -8.19
CA LYS A 155 0.17 12.76 -8.54
C LYS A 155 -0.44 13.96 -7.84
N VAL A 156 0.40 14.79 -7.23
CA VAL A 156 -0.03 15.98 -6.47
C VAL A 156 -0.99 16.88 -7.28
N HIS A 157 -0.65 17.17 -8.53
CA HIS A 157 -1.41 18.13 -9.35
C HIS A 157 -2.44 17.50 -10.30
N ARG A 158 -2.56 16.18 -10.35
CA ARG A 158 -3.46 15.51 -11.30
C ARG A 158 -4.44 14.63 -10.55
N ALA A 159 -5.72 15.01 -10.61
CA ALA A 159 -6.80 14.14 -10.15
C ALA A 159 -6.65 12.76 -10.78
N HIS A 160 -6.75 11.73 -9.94
CA HIS A 160 -6.74 10.34 -10.39
C HIS A 160 -7.88 9.62 -9.69
N VAL A 161 -8.46 8.64 -10.38
CA VAL A 161 -9.46 7.77 -9.77
C VAL A 161 -8.72 6.49 -9.39
N PRO A 162 -8.55 6.17 -8.09
CA PRO A 162 -7.99 4.89 -7.69
C PRO A 162 -8.83 3.73 -8.23
N GLU A 163 -8.14 2.65 -8.57
CA GLU A 163 -8.81 1.38 -8.82
C GLU A 163 -9.31 0.83 -7.48
N SER A 164 -10.42 0.10 -7.50
CA SER A 164 -11.06 -0.37 -6.28
C SER A 164 -11.66 -1.76 -6.44
N CYS A 165 -11.55 -2.58 -5.41
CA CYS A 165 -12.24 -3.87 -5.33
C CYS A 165 -12.75 -4.13 -3.91
N SER A 166 -13.74 -5.02 -3.81
CA SER A 166 -14.18 -5.58 -2.52
C SER A 166 -13.87 -7.06 -2.50
N VAL A 167 -13.33 -7.54 -1.39
CA VAL A 167 -12.95 -8.94 -1.24
C VAL A 167 -13.34 -9.45 0.13
N THR A 168 -13.89 -10.65 0.20
CA THR A 168 -14.12 -11.33 1.47
C THR A 168 -12.83 -11.99 1.93
N TYR A 169 -12.46 -11.70 3.16
CA TYR A 169 -11.32 -12.26 3.85
C TYR A 169 -11.76 -13.46 4.69
N ALA A 170 -10.96 -14.52 4.72
CA ALA A 170 -11.22 -15.72 5.51
C ALA A 170 -10.14 -15.91 6.57
N HIS A 171 -10.52 -16.33 7.77
CA HIS A 171 -9.57 -16.79 8.77
C HIS A 171 -9.13 -18.23 8.48
N PRO A 172 -7.88 -18.62 8.80
CA PRO A 172 -6.85 -17.85 9.51
C PRO A 172 -5.85 -17.10 8.59
N ASP A 173 -6.23 -16.78 7.35
CA ASP A 173 -5.29 -16.18 6.40
C ASP A 173 -4.75 -14.82 6.90
N ARG A 174 -3.62 -14.39 6.36
CA ARG A 174 -3.04 -13.07 6.62
C ARG A 174 -3.22 -12.18 5.40
N LEU A 175 -3.38 -10.89 5.61
CA LEU A 175 -3.33 -9.91 4.52
C LEU A 175 -1.91 -9.38 4.44
N ILE A 176 -1.37 -9.29 3.23
CA ILE A 176 -0.11 -8.62 2.97
C ILE A 176 -0.32 -7.45 2.02
N VAL A 177 0.27 -6.31 2.35
CA VAL A 177 0.32 -5.13 1.49
C VAL A 177 1.78 -4.73 1.37
N CYS A 178 2.29 -4.59 0.15
CA CYS A 178 3.74 -4.44 -0.05
C CYS A 178 4.09 -3.61 -1.28
N THR A 179 5.30 -3.07 -1.26
CA THR A 179 5.90 -2.27 -2.34
C THR A 179 6.56 -3.17 -3.37
N ASP A 180 6.90 -2.64 -4.55
CA ASP A 180 7.39 -3.43 -5.68
C ASP A 180 8.71 -4.14 -5.39
N GLY A 181 9.61 -3.52 -4.63
CA GLY A 181 10.84 -4.13 -4.16
C GLY A 181 10.64 -5.32 -3.22
N HIS A 182 9.43 -5.53 -2.68
CA HIS A 182 9.07 -6.74 -1.94
C HIS A 182 8.42 -7.80 -2.83
N TRP A 183 7.26 -7.51 -3.45
CA TRP A 183 6.51 -8.57 -4.14
C TRP A 183 7.18 -9.06 -5.41
N TYR A 184 8.00 -8.25 -6.08
CA TYR A 184 8.71 -8.70 -7.27
C TYR A 184 9.61 -9.90 -6.97
N LYS A 185 10.19 -9.98 -5.77
CA LYS A 185 10.97 -11.13 -5.28
C LYS A 185 10.14 -12.41 -5.16
N THR A 186 8.86 -12.26 -4.82
CA THR A 186 7.93 -13.38 -4.63
C THR A 186 7.29 -13.83 -5.95
N HIS A 187 7.22 -12.94 -6.95
CA HIS A 187 6.68 -13.21 -8.28
C HIS A 187 7.72 -13.72 -9.28
N ALA A 188 8.96 -13.28 -9.15
CA ALA A 188 10.02 -13.71 -10.05
C ALA A 188 10.44 -15.15 -9.72
N ALA A 189 10.66 -15.97 -10.76
CA ALA A 189 11.38 -17.22 -10.61
C ALA A 189 12.70 -16.96 -9.86
N GLN A 190 13.15 -17.94 -9.05
CA GLN A 190 14.29 -17.87 -8.13
C GLN A 190 15.61 -17.29 -8.72
N ASP A 191 15.69 -17.07 -10.03
CA ASP A 191 16.83 -16.53 -10.77
C ASP A 191 16.80 -15.01 -11.01
N ALA A 192 15.73 -14.29 -10.67
CA ALA A 192 15.79 -12.82 -10.71
C ALA A 192 16.52 -12.33 -9.45
N ILE A 193 17.82 -12.09 -9.58
CA ILE A 193 18.64 -11.48 -8.54
C ILE A 193 18.02 -10.12 -8.20
N ALA A 194 17.33 -10.07 -7.07
CA ALA A 194 17.09 -8.82 -6.36
C ALA A 194 18.43 -8.40 -5.77
N ASP A 195 19.09 -7.42 -6.36
CA ASP A 195 20.37 -6.91 -5.86
C ASP A 195 20.22 -6.07 -4.57
N GLY A 196 18.99 -5.90 -4.08
CA GLY A 196 18.69 -5.05 -2.94
C GLY A 196 18.87 -3.56 -3.24
N SER A 197 18.89 -3.17 -4.52
CA SER A 197 19.02 -1.78 -4.95
C SER A 197 17.82 -0.92 -4.57
N ASP A 198 16.62 -1.50 -4.52
CA ASP A 198 15.37 -0.78 -4.25
C ASP A 198 14.89 -0.92 -2.80
N ASP A 199 14.07 0.04 -2.38
CA ASP A 199 13.33 -0.03 -1.12
C ASP A 199 12.38 -1.23 -1.18
N ALA A 200 12.24 -1.92 -0.05
CA ALA A 200 11.41 -3.13 0.00
C ALA A 200 10.67 -3.21 1.32
N SER A 201 9.35 -3.07 1.25
CA SER A 201 8.51 -3.03 2.43
C SER A 201 7.26 -3.89 2.32
N VAL A 202 6.87 -4.46 3.46
CA VAL A 202 5.67 -5.29 3.60
C VAL A 202 4.99 -5.02 4.93
N LEU A 203 3.69 -4.78 4.83
CA LEU A 203 2.75 -4.72 5.94
C LEU A 203 1.96 -6.03 5.96
N THR A 204 2.00 -6.74 7.08
CA THR A 204 1.15 -7.91 7.31
C THR A 204 0.08 -7.59 8.35
N LEU A 205 -1.17 -7.88 8.03
CA LEU A 205 -2.31 -7.81 8.96
C LEU A 205 -2.84 -9.21 9.22
N GLN A 206 -2.89 -9.60 10.49
CA GLN A 206 -3.44 -10.88 10.92
C GLN A 206 -4.56 -10.67 11.94
N PHE A 207 -5.66 -11.40 11.78
CA PHE A 207 -6.72 -11.36 12.76
C PHE A 207 -6.25 -11.86 14.13
N GLY A 208 -6.72 -11.21 15.19
CA GLY A 208 -6.31 -11.48 16.56
C GLY A 208 -6.22 -10.20 17.39
N GLY A 209 -5.46 -10.27 18.48
CA GLY A 209 -5.25 -9.16 19.42
C GLY A 209 -4.67 -7.91 18.74
N ARG A 210 -4.61 -6.80 19.47
CA ARG A 210 -4.01 -5.55 18.97
C ARG A 210 -2.54 -5.54 19.37
N THR A 211 -1.67 -6.03 18.50
CA THR A 211 -0.21 -5.96 18.71
C THR A 211 0.47 -5.39 17.48
N GLN A 212 1.66 -4.85 17.68
CA GLN A 212 2.47 -4.26 16.63
C GLN A 212 3.90 -4.77 16.73
N TYR A 213 4.48 -5.14 15.60
CA TYR A 213 5.90 -5.42 15.44
C TYR A 213 6.44 -4.61 14.26
N VAL A 214 7.53 -3.88 14.48
CA VAL A 214 8.16 -3.03 13.46
C VAL A 214 9.64 -3.40 13.37
N GLU A 215 10.07 -3.77 12.16
CA GLU A 215 11.48 -3.93 11.79
C GLU A 215 11.74 -3.01 10.60
N SER A 216 12.27 -1.82 10.86
CA SER A 216 12.63 -0.86 9.82
C SER A 216 13.96 -0.17 10.14
N ASP A 217 14.67 0.25 9.10
CA ASP A 217 15.87 1.07 9.17
C ASP A 217 15.59 2.57 9.27
N CYS A 218 14.33 2.99 9.15
CA CYS A 218 13.91 4.38 9.32
C CYS A 218 12.53 4.48 10.01
N GLU A 219 12.14 5.70 10.36
CA GLU A 219 10.79 5.96 10.89
C GLU A 219 9.80 6.10 9.74
N ASN A 220 9.24 4.98 9.29
CA ASN A 220 8.27 4.96 8.19
C ASN A 220 7.00 4.14 8.47
N PHE A 221 6.73 3.82 9.74
CA PHE A 221 5.49 3.20 10.17
C PHE A 221 4.75 4.06 11.19
N PHE A 222 3.46 4.30 10.96
CA PHE A 222 2.64 5.19 11.77
C PHE A 222 1.36 4.51 12.30
N PRO A 223 1.37 4.02 13.55
CA PRO A 223 0.13 3.63 14.21
C PRO A 223 -0.67 4.88 14.58
N CYS A 224 -1.94 4.95 14.15
CA CYS A 224 -2.86 6.04 14.46
C CYS A 224 -3.93 5.51 15.43
N GLY A 225 -3.92 5.99 16.68
CA GLY A 225 -4.84 5.59 17.75
C GLY A 225 -4.13 4.94 18.94
N PRO A 226 -4.81 4.79 20.09
CA PRO A 226 -4.21 4.19 21.28
C PRO A 226 -3.90 2.71 21.02
N LEU A 227 -2.64 2.33 21.26
CA LEU A 227 -2.25 0.95 21.44
C LEU A 227 -2.72 0.52 22.84
N GLU A 228 -3.29 -0.67 22.96
CA GLU A 228 -3.63 -1.29 24.26
C GLU A 228 -2.40 -1.91 24.93
#